data_AF-A0A3N0DXZ8-F1
#
_entry.id   AF-A0A3N0DXZ8-F1
#
_cell.length_a   1.000
_cell.length_b   1.000
_cell.length_c   1.000
_cell.angle_alpha   90.00
_cell.angle_beta   90.00
_cell.angle_gamma   90.00
#
_symmetry.space_group_name_H-M   'P 1'
#
loop_
_entity.id
_entity.type
_entity.pdbx_description
1 polymer ?
#
loop_
_entity_poly.entity_id
_entity_poly.type
_entity_poly.pdbx_seq_one_letter_code
_entity_poly.pdbx_strand_id
1 'polypeptide(L)'
;MADKQLEAADSSKVWGVFSLVAALLAATVAKKGLNATWKAATGKEPPANPADPDVDIAEALLWATVSGTLVAVARMLASRRAADYYARSTGKLPPGLGADA
;
A
#
# COMPACT_ATOMS: atom_id res chain seq x y z
N MET A 1 -25.13 -10.64 -27.21
CA MET A 1 -23.70 -10.48 -26.83
C MET A 1 -23.35 -9.05 -26.43
N ALA A 2 -24.15 -8.02 -26.80
CA ALA A 2 -23.93 -6.63 -26.40
C ALA A 2 -24.22 -6.35 -24.91
N ASP A 3 -25.18 -7.05 -24.30
CA ASP A 3 -25.62 -6.79 -22.91
C ASP A 3 -24.55 -7.16 -21.87
N LYS A 4 -23.82 -8.27 -22.09
CA LYS A 4 -22.70 -8.69 -21.23
C LYS A 4 -21.52 -7.70 -21.22
N GLN A 5 -21.32 -6.92 -22.28
CA GLN A 5 -20.28 -5.90 -22.32
C GLN A 5 -20.66 -4.64 -21.53
N LEU A 6 -21.94 -4.29 -21.49
CA LEU A 6 -22.44 -3.14 -20.73
C LEU A 6 -22.36 -3.39 -19.21
N GLU A 7 -22.74 -4.58 -18.73
CA GLU A 7 -22.58 -4.98 -17.33
C GLU A 7 -21.12 -5.09 -16.88
N ALA A 8 -20.24 -5.62 -17.74
CA ALA A 8 -18.81 -5.69 -17.45
C ALA A 8 -18.16 -4.29 -17.42
N ALA A 9 -18.60 -3.37 -18.29
CA ALA A 9 -18.11 -2.00 -18.32
C ALA A 9 -18.59 -1.17 -17.10
N ASP A 10 -19.84 -1.33 -16.65
CA ASP A 10 -20.34 -0.71 -15.42
C ASP A 10 -19.71 -1.32 -14.17
N SER A 11 -19.55 -2.64 -14.12
CA SER A 11 -18.84 -3.32 -13.03
C SER A 11 -17.37 -2.90 -12.95
N SER A 12 -16.70 -2.71 -14.08
CA SER A 12 -15.30 -2.25 -14.13
C SER A 12 -15.15 -0.81 -13.66
N LYS A 13 -16.12 0.07 -14.00
CA LYS A 13 -16.14 1.46 -13.51
C LYS A 13 -16.45 1.54 -12.03
N VAL A 14 -17.47 0.82 -11.55
CA VAL A 14 -17.82 0.76 -10.12
C VAL A 14 -16.67 0.17 -9.32
N TRP A 15 -16.06 -0.90 -9.80
CA TRP A 15 -14.87 -1.50 -9.20
C TRP A 15 -13.67 -0.54 -9.20
N GLY A 16 -13.46 0.19 -10.29
CA GLY A 16 -12.40 1.20 -10.40
C GLY A 16 -12.58 2.35 -9.41
N VAL A 17 -13.79 2.91 -9.32
CA VAL A 17 -14.14 3.97 -8.35
C VAL A 17 -13.98 3.45 -6.93
N PHE A 18 -14.50 2.25 -6.63
CA PHE A 18 -14.33 1.63 -5.32
C PHE A 18 -12.86 1.44 -4.96
N SER A 19 -12.06 0.91 -5.89
CA SER A 19 -10.61 0.70 -5.71
C SER A 19 -9.87 2.02 -5.46
N LEU A 20 -10.22 3.08 -6.19
CA LEU A 20 -9.67 4.41 -5.98
C LEU A 20 -10.01 4.94 -4.59
N VAL A 21 -11.28 4.88 -4.19
CA VAL A 21 -11.72 5.31 -2.85
C VAL A 21 -11.01 4.51 -1.76
N ALA A 22 -10.91 3.19 -1.91
CA ALA A 22 -10.20 2.33 -0.98
C ALA A 22 -8.71 2.69 -0.90
N ALA A 23 -8.05 2.94 -2.03
CA ALA A 23 -6.65 3.37 -2.07
C ALA A 23 -6.44 4.72 -1.37
N LEU A 24 -7.33 5.68 -1.59
CA LEU A 24 -7.27 7.00 -0.93
C LEU A 24 -7.45 6.88 0.59
N LEU A 25 -8.42 6.07 1.05
CA LEU A 25 -8.63 5.82 2.48
C LEU A 25 -7.40 5.14 3.11
N ALA A 26 -6.87 4.10 2.45
CA ALA A 26 -5.68 3.39 2.90
C ALA A 26 -4.48 4.33 3.01
N ALA A 27 -4.25 5.18 1.99
CA ALA A 27 -3.18 6.17 1.99
C ALA A 27 -3.34 7.17 3.15
N THR A 28 -4.56 7.61 3.44
CA THR A 28 -4.84 8.57 4.52
C THR A 28 -4.53 7.96 5.90
N VAL A 29 -4.95 6.72 6.13
CA VAL A 29 -4.67 6.00 7.39
C VAL A 29 -3.17 5.72 7.53
N ALA A 30 -2.52 5.26 6.47
CA ALA A 30 -1.07 5.03 6.47
C ALA A 30 -0.29 6.31 6.79
N LYS A 31 -0.66 7.44 6.17
CA LYS A 31 -0.04 8.74 6.44
C LYS A 31 -0.21 9.16 7.90
N LYS A 32 -1.40 9.03 8.47
CA LYS A 32 -1.64 9.34 9.90
C LYS A 32 -0.81 8.45 10.83
N GLY A 33 -0.76 7.16 10.56
CA GLY A 33 0.03 6.22 11.34
C GLY A 33 1.52 6.58 11.30
N LEU A 34 2.05 6.79 10.10
CA LEU A 34 3.45 7.14 9.91
C LEU A 34 3.81 8.46 10.63
N ASN A 35 2.95 9.48 10.51
CA ASN A 35 3.15 10.76 11.19
C ASN A 35 3.12 10.63 12.72
N ALA A 36 2.17 9.86 13.25
CA ALA A 36 2.05 9.62 14.69
C ALA A 36 3.27 8.86 15.23
N THR A 37 3.71 7.82 14.52
CA THR A 37 4.91 7.05 14.89
C THR A 37 6.15 7.91 14.89
N TRP A 38 6.33 8.77 13.87
CA TRP A 38 7.48 9.68 13.81
C TRP A 38 7.48 10.70 14.94
N LYS A 39 6.33 11.34 15.18
CA LYS A 39 6.19 12.31 16.27
C LYS A 39 6.42 11.66 17.64
N ALA A 40 5.97 10.43 17.84
CA ALA A 40 6.23 9.68 19.06
C ALA A 40 7.72 9.34 19.25
N ALA A 41 8.42 8.97 18.17
CA ALA A 41 9.83 8.58 18.23
C ALA A 41 10.79 9.79 18.33
N THR A 42 10.48 10.89 17.64
CA THR A 42 11.40 12.04 17.46
C THR A 42 10.96 13.31 18.18
N GLY A 43 9.69 13.38 18.60
CA GLY A 43 9.07 14.60 19.13
C GLY A 43 8.80 15.68 18.08
N LYS A 44 9.12 15.44 16.81
CA LYS A 44 9.07 16.43 15.72
C LYS A 44 8.06 16.04 14.65
N GLU A 45 7.65 17.01 13.83
CA GLU A 45 6.88 16.73 12.61
C GLU A 45 7.76 15.95 11.60
N PRO A 46 7.20 15.02 10.80
CA PRO A 46 7.98 14.25 9.83
C PRO A 46 8.51 15.12 8.68
N PRO A 47 9.80 14.96 8.30
CA PRO A 47 10.38 15.60 7.12
C PRO A 47 9.85 14.90 5.85
N ALA A 48 8.60 15.18 5.50
CA ALA A 48 7.89 14.51 4.42
C ALA A 48 7.54 15.45 3.27
N ASN A 49 7.96 16.72 3.34
CA ASN A 49 7.76 17.68 2.27
C ASN A 49 9.07 17.85 1.48
N PRO A 50 9.22 17.20 0.31
CA PRO A 50 10.43 17.31 -0.52
C PRO A 50 10.62 18.71 -1.13
N ALA A 51 9.65 19.60 -1.01
CA ALA A 51 9.74 21.01 -1.41
C ALA A 51 10.08 21.94 -0.24
N ASP A 52 10.29 21.40 0.96
CA ASP A 52 10.66 22.19 2.14
C ASP A 52 12.17 22.49 2.12
N PRO A 53 12.58 23.75 1.91
CA PRO A 53 13.99 24.12 1.84
C PRO A 53 14.70 24.04 3.20
N ASP A 54 13.95 23.94 4.30
CA ASP A 54 14.49 23.86 5.66
C ASP A 54 14.80 22.40 6.09
N VAL A 55 14.49 21.41 5.24
CA VAL A 55 14.80 20.00 5.48
C VAL A 55 16.18 19.64 4.90
N ASP A 56 17.09 19.15 5.76
CA ASP A 56 18.39 18.64 5.31
C ASP A 56 18.20 17.41 4.41
N ILE A 57 18.88 17.38 3.26
CA ILE A 57 18.86 16.28 2.29
C ILE A 57 19.26 14.96 2.97
N ALA A 58 20.20 14.98 3.93
CA ALA A 58 20.61 13.79 4.65
C ALA A 58 19.48 13.21 5.53
N GLU A 59 18.70 14.08 6.17
CA GLU A 59 17.57 13.68 6.99
C GLU A 59 16.41 13.12 6.13
N ALA A 60 16.14 13.76 4.99
CA ALA A 60 15.17 13.27 4.01
C ALA A 60 15.56 11.90 3.44
N LEU A 61 16.83 11.68 3.10
CA LEU A 61 17.34 10.40 2.60
C LEU A 61 17.22 9.28 3.65
N LEU A 62 17.57 9.58 4.91
CA LEU A 62 17.42 8.63 6.00
C LEU A 62 15.95 8.24 6.19
N TRP A 63 15.06 9.22 6.22
CA TRP A 63 13.62 9.00 6.33
C TRP A 63 13.08 8.17 5.17
N ALA A 64 13.41 8.51 3.94
CA ALA A 64 12.98 7.79 2.74
C ALA A 64 13.47 6.34 2.73
N THR A 65 14.72 6.10 3.13
CA THR A 65 15.31 4.75 3.18
C THR A 65 14.61 3.89 4.23
N VAL A 66 14.43 4.43 5.44
CA VAL A 66 13.79 3.71 6.55
C VAL A 66 12.31 3.44 6.25
N SER A 67 11.56 4.46 5.84
CA SER A 67 10.14 4.32 5.53
C SER A 67 9.91 3.42 4.32
N GLY A 68 10.69 3.58 3.24
CA GLY A 68 10.61 2.73 2.05
C GLY A 68 10.89 1.26 2.36
N THR A 69 11.92 0.99 3.17
CA THR A 69 12.25 -0.37 3.61
C THR A 69 11.12 -0.99 4.44
N LEU A 70 10.58 -0.25 5.41
CA LEU A 70 9.48 -0.71 6.24
C LEU A 70 8.23 -1.02 5.41
N VAL A 71 7.88 -0.16 4.46
CA VAL A 71 6.74 -0.36 3.56
C VAL A 71 6.95 -1.61 2.68
N ALA A 72 8.15 -1.82 2.16
CA ALA A 72 8.48 -2.99 1.36
C ALA A 72 8.34 -4.30 2.17
N VAL A 73 8.86 -4.32 3.39
CA VAL A 73 8.73 -5.46 4.31
C VAL A 73 7.26 -5.72 4.67
N ALA A 74 6.51 -4.67 5.01
CA ALA A 74 5.09 -4.79 5.33
C ALA A 74 4.30 -5.37 4.14
N ARG A 75 4.56 -4.89 2.92
CA ARG A 75 3.95 -5.41 1.69
C ARG A 75 4.29 -6.88 1.48
N MET A 76 5.56 -7.27 1.62
CA MET A 76 6.00 -8.67 1.50
C MET A 76 5.24 -9.58 2.47
N LEU A 77 5.18 -9.20 3.75
CA LEU A 77 4.50 -9.97 4.79
C LEU A 77 2.99 -10.05 4.53
N ALA A 78 2.36 -8.95 4.12
CA ALA A 78 0.95 -8.92 3.79
C ALA A 78 0.62 -9.83 2.60
N SER A 79 1.41 -9.75 1.51
CA SER A 79 1.26 -10.63 0.35
C SER A 79 1.41 -12.10 0.72
N ARG A 80 2.42 -12.43 1.53
CA ARG A 80 2.62 -13.81 2.02
C ARG A 80 1.43 -14.28 2.85
N ARG A 81 0.94 -13.45 3.76
CA ARG A 81 -0.19 -13.79 4.63
C ARG A 81 -1.49 -13.97 3.87
N ALA A 82 -1.72 -13.15 2.84
CA ALA A 82 -2.86 -13.27 1.95
C ALA A 82 -2.80 -14.57 1.14
N ALA A 83 -1.62 -14.93 0.62
CA ALA A 83 -1.40 -16.20 -0.07
C ALA A 83 -1.65 -17.40 0.85
N ASP A 84 -1.11 -17.38 2.07
CA ASP A 84 -1.33 -18.43 3.07
C ASP A 84 -2.81 -18.55 3.45
N TYR A 85 -3.50 -17.42 3.63
CA TYR A 85 -4.92 -17.41 3.96
C TYR A 85 -5.79 -17.97 2.83
N TYR A 86 -5.48 -17.61 1.58
CA TYR A 86 -6.15 -18.15 0.42
C TYR A 86 -5.91 -19.67 0.29
N ALA A 87 -4.66 -20.12 0.46
CA ALA A 87 -4.31 -21.54 0.42
C ALA A 87 -5.04 -22.33 1.53
N ARG A 88 -5.11 -21.78 2.75
CA ARG A 88 -5.85 -22.39 3.87
C ARG A 88 -7.36 -22.42 3.66
N SER A 89 -7.93 -21.39 3.05
CA SER A 89 -9.38 -21.27 2.87
C SER A 89 -9.90 -22.02 1.64
N THR A 90 -9.08 -22.18 0.59
CA THR A 90 -9.51 -22.80 -0.68
C THR A 90 -8.86 -24.15 -0.97
N GLY A 91 -7.81 -24.54 -0.22
CA GLY A 91 -7.07 -25.79 -0.41
C GLY A 91 -6.16 -25.82 -1.64
N LYS A 92 -6.01 -24.69 -2.34
CA LYS A 92 -5.24 -24.54 -3.59
C LYS A 92 -4.46 -23.23 -3.55
N LEU A 93 -3.26 -23.21 -4.13
CA LEU A 93 -2.46 -21.99 -4.22
C LEU A 93 -3.16 -20.95 -5.10
N PRO A 94 -3.05 -19.64 -4.80
CA PRO A 94 -3.63 -18.60 -5.64
C PRO A 94 -3.06 -18.67 -7.06
N PRO A 95 -3.89 -18.47 -8.11
CA PRO A 95 -3.43 -18.47 -9.49
C PRO A 95 -2.38 -17.36 -9.70
N GLY A 96 -1.19 -17.73 -10.21
CA GLY A 96 -0.07 -16.80 -10.47
C GLY A 96 1.08 -16.82 -9.46
N LEU A 97 1.02 -17.67 -8.42
CA LEU A 97 2.10 -17.88 -7.42
C LEU A 97 2.97 -19.13 -7.70
N GLY A 98 2.97 -19.61 -8.95
CA GLY A 98 3.87 -20.69 -9.37
C GLY A 98 5.32 -20.24 -9.14
N ALA A 99 6.13 -21.09 -8.50
CA ALA A 99 7.47 -20.77 -8.08
C ALA A 99 8.29 -20.14 -9.21
N ASP A 100 8.75 -18.91 -9.00
CA ASP A 100 9.80 -18.32 -9.82
C ASP A 100 11.12 -19.05 -9.47
N ALA A 101 11.80 -19.57 -10.49
CA ALA A 101 13.07 -20.29 -10.40
C ALA A 101 14.24 -19.37 -10.02
#